data_AF-A0AAD8T793-F1
#
_entry.id   AF-A0AAD8T793-F1
#
_cell.length_a   1.000
_cell.length_b   1.000
_cell.length_c   1.000
_cell.angle_alpha   90.00
_cell.angle_beta   90.00
_cell.angle_gamma   90.00
#
_symmetry.space_group_name_H-M   'P 1'
#
loop_
_entity.id
_entity.type
_entity.pdbx_description
1 polymer ?
#
loop_
_entity_poly.entity_id
_entity_poly.type
_entity_poly.pdbx_seq_one_letter_code
_entity_poly.pdbx_strand_id
1 'polypeptide(L)'
;MTPPPPSSDERPLVLLAQPLFPEFAAALAGRFRFALAADGDAAEGRVLLVGLKPVTDEHLPGFPALELVAGISVGVEQPSVPPADLAACRRRGLSVTNAGAAFAVDSADYAVGLVVTVLRRVAAAEAYSADGDYLLASKVSTWKSVTILVAPIYIIPI
;
A
#
# COMPACT_ATOMS: atom_id res chain seq x y z
N MET A 1 -3.11 4.36 42.44
CA MET A 1 -3.60 5.66 41.95
C MET A 1 -3.03 5.83 40.56
N THR A 2 -3.78 5.42 39.53
CA THR A 2 -3.34 5.48 38.13
C THR A 2 -3.37 6.95 37.70
N PRO A 3 -2.29 7.50 37.10
CA PRO A 3 -2.31 8.89 36.65
C PRO A 3 -3.44 9.09 35.63
N PRO A 4 -4.14 10.24 35.66
CA PRO A 4 -5.19 10.55 34.71
C PRO A 4 -4.62 10.53 33.28
N PRO A 5 -5.40 10.09 32.28
CA PRO A 5 -4.97 10.15 30.89
C PRO A 5 -4.63 11.60 30.52
N PRO A 6 -3.56 11.84 29.75
CA PRO A 6 -3.16 13.18 29.36
C PRO A 6 -4.29 13.88 28.61
N SER A 7 -4.41 15.19 28.80
CA SER A 7 -5.44 16.00 28.14
C SER A 7 -5.29 15.91 26.62
N SER A 8 -6.39 16.04 25.87
CA SER A 8 -6.40 15.78 24.43
C SER A 8 -5.38 16.61 23.65
N ASP A 9 -5.02 17.79 24.16
CA ASP A 9 -4.12 18.79 23.59
C ASP A 9 -2.63 18.44 23.70
N GLU A 10 -2.23 17.73 24.75
CA GLU A 10 -0.82 17.42 25.04
C GLU A 10 -0.26 16.29 24.17
N ARG A 11 -1.13 15.54 23.48
CA ARG A 11 -0.70 14.45 22.60
C ARG A 11 0.00 15.00 21.36
N PRO A 12 1.13 14.38 20.92
CA PRO A 12 1.84 14.82 19.73
C PRO A 12 0.93 14.83 18.49
N LEU A 13 1.03 15.90 17.70
CA LEU A 13 0.34 16.04 16.44
C LEU A 13 1.13 15.37 15.31
N VAL A 14 0.46 14.44 14.62
CA VAL A 14 0.95 13.76 13.43
C VAL A 14 0.18 14.29 12.23
N LEU A 15 0.90 14.94 11.32
CA LEU A 15 0.35 15.45 10.07
C LEU A 15 0.30 14.34 9.02
N LEU A 16 -0.80 14.29 8.28
CA LEU A 16 -1.02 13.34 7.20
C LEU A 16 -0.92 14.08 5.86
N ALA A 17 0.00 13.66 4.99
CA ALA A 17 0.11 14.23 3.64
C ALA A 17 -1.11 13.91 2.74
N GLN A 18 -1.85 12.86 3.10
CA GLN A 18 -3.04 12.36 2.42
C GLN A 18 -3.96 11.68 3.43
N PRO A 19 -5.27 11.55 3.15
CA PRO A 19 -6.15 10.72 3.97
C PRO A 19 -5.61 9.29 4.07
N LEU A 20 -5.55 8.78 5.30
CA LEU A 20 -5.22 7.40 5.63
C LEU A 20 -6.49 6.65 6.04
N PHE A 21 -6.39 5.33 6.08
CA PHE A 21 -7.48 4.47 6.54
C PHE A 21 -7.92 4.86 7.96
N PRO A 22 -9.24 5.02 8.22
CA PRO A 22 -9.76 5.43 9.53
C PRO A 22 -9.28 4.57 10.70
N GLU A 23 -9.05 3.29 10.44
CA GLU A 23 -8.59 2.29 11.40
C GLU A 23 -7.20 2.62 11.95
N PHE A 24 -6.33 3.21 11.12
CA PHE A 24 -4.98 3.61 11.53
C PHE A 24 -5.04 4.72 12.59
N ALA A 25 -5.84 5.76 12.33
CA ALA A 25 -6.05 6.84 13.28
C ALA A 25 -6.74 6.33 14.55
N ALA A 26 -7.74 5.44 14.41
CA ALA A 26 -8.45 4.84 15.54
C ALA A 26 -7.52 4.01 16.44
N ALA A 27 -6.64 3.18 15.86
CA ALA A 27 -5.68 2.36 16.59
C ALA A 27 -4.67 3.17 17.41
N LEU A 28 -4.42 4.42 16.99
CA LEU A 28 -3.42 5.31 17.57
C LEU A 28 -4.03 6.51 18.32
N ALA A 29 -5.35 6.66 18.32
CA ALA A 29 -6.05 7.81 18.89
C ALA A 29 -5.75 8.04 20.37
N GLY A 30 -5.45 6.98 21.15
CA GLY A 30 -5.07 7.12 22.55
C GLY A 30 -3.69 7.77 22.79
N ARG A 31 -2.84 7.86 21.75
CA ARG A 31 -1.44 8.30 21.86
C ARG A 31 -1.13 9.54 21.01
N PHE A 32 -1.80 9.68 19.87
CA PHE A 32 -1.50 10.71 18.87
C PHE A 32 -2.77 11.43 18.43
N ARG A 33 -2.60 12.69 18.02
CA ARG A 33 -3.60 13.43 17.24
C ARG A 33 -3.21 13.37 15.77
N PHE A 34 -4.21 13.32 14.90
CA PHE A 34 -4.01 13.32 13.44
C PHE A 34 -4.73 14.50 12.82
N ALA A 35 -4.07 15.19 11.91
CA ALA A 35 -4.65 16.23 11.07
C ALA A 35 -4.10 16.11 9.64
N LEU A 36 -4.88 16.47 8.63
CA LEU A 36 -4.34 16.58 7.29
C LEU A 36 -3.44 17.81 7.21
N ALA A 37 -2.30 17.68 6.56
CA ALA A 37 -1.37 18.81 6.37
C ALA A 37 -2.01 19.97 5.57
N ALA A 38 -3.08 19.72 4.82
CA ALA A 38 -3.82 20.72 4.06
C ALA A 38 -4.77 21.59 4.91
N ASP A 39 -5.10 21.18 6.13
CA ASP A 39 -6.19 21.79 6.93
C ASP A 39 -5.72 22.95 7.83
N GLY A 40 -4.46 23.37 7.75
CA GLY A 40 -3.96 24.61 8.38
C GLY A 40 -3.34 24.46 9.77
N ASP A 41 -3.53 23.34 10.48
CA ASP A 41 -2.87 23.03 11.78
C ASP A 41 -1.40 22.54 11.63
N ALA A 42 -0.76 22.93 10.52
CA ALA A 42 0.56 22.49 10.12
C ALA A 42 1.69 22.93 11.07
N ALA A 43 1.49 24.03 11.82
CA ALA A 43 2.55 24.67 12.59
C ALA A 43 3.04 23.83 13.80
N GLU A 44 2.17 23.02 14.39
CA GLU A 44 2.47 22.22 15.59
C GLU A 44 2.86 20.77 15.29
N GLY A 45 2.81 20.38 14.01
CA GLY A 45 3.07 19.01 13.59
C GLY A 45 4.53 18.61 13.79
N ARG A 46 4.76 17.59 14.62
CA ARG A 46 6.11 17.04 14.86
C ARG A 46 6.48 15.91 13.92
N VAL A 47 5.48 15.19 13.43
CA VAL A 47 5.65 14.05 12.53
C VAL A 47 4.83 14.28 11.28
N LEU A 48 5.41 14.04 10.11
CA LEU A 48 4.71 14.01 8.83
C LEU A 48 4.68 12.57 8.30
N LEU A 49 3.48 12.02 8.19
CA LEU A 49 3.23 10.71 7.57
C LEU A 49 3.00 10.89 6.07
N VAL A 50 3.84 10.21 5.28
CA VAL A 50 3.88 10.33 3.83
C VAL A 50 3.53 9.00 3.19
N GLY A 51 2.55 9.03 2.28
CA GLY A 51 2.06 7.86 1.54
C GLY A 51 2.55 7.86 0.10
N LEU A 52 1.64 8.16 -0.84
CA LEU A 52 1.92 8.23 -2.27
C LEU A 52 2.17 9.66 -2.73
N LYS A 53 1.64 10.66 -1.99
CA LYS A 53 1.84 12.07 -2.31
C LYS A 53 3.29 12.49 -1.98
N PRO A 54 4.03 13.05 -2.94
CA PRO A 54 5.37 13.58 -2.68
C PRO A 54 5.36 14.71 -1.67
N VAL A 55 6.31 14.70 -0.73
CA VAL A 55 6.66 15.88 0.06
C VAL A 55 7.91 16.48 -0.54
N THR A 56 7.76 17.64 -1.17
CA THR A 56 8.87 18.39 -1.77
C THR A 56 9.41 19.46 -0.83
N ASP A 57 10.62 19.94 -1.11
CA ASP A 57 11.29 21.03 -0.40
C ASP A 57 10.43 22.29 -0.20
N GLU A 58 9.46 22.54 -1.07
CA GLU A 58 8.53 23.69 -1.01
C GLU A 58 7.52 23.58 0.13
N HIS A 59 7.19 22.37 0.58
CA HIS A 59 6.22 22.13 1.63
C HIS A 59 6.85 22.22 3.02
N LEU A 60 8.13 21.85 3.16
CA LEU A 60 8.84 21.80 4.42
C LEU A 60 8.87 23.14 5.22
N PRO A 61 8.96 24.34 4.60
CA PRO A 61 8.89 25.61 5.33
C PRO A 61 7.57 25.82 6.10
N GLY A 62 6.48 25.16 5.68
CA GLY A 62 5.18 25.23 6.36
C GLY A 62 5.09 24.44 7.66
N PHE A 63 6.12 23.65 7.99
CA PHE A 63 6.14 22.76 9.16
C PHE A 63 7.34 23.09 10.08
N PRO A 64 7.30 24.20 10.83
CA PRO A 64 8.43 24.67 11.63
C PRO A 64 8.77 23.74 12.82
N ALA A 65 7.79 22.98 13.33
CA ALA A 65 7.97 22.04 14.44
C ALA A 65 8.31 20.60 13.99
N LEU A 66 8.53 20.37 12.69
CA LEU A 66 8.74 19.03 12.15
C LEU A 66 10.07 18.44 12.63
N GLU A 67 10.02 17.21 13.14
CA GLU A 67 11.19 16.47 13.63
C GLU A 67 11.39 15.16 12.83
N LEU A 68 10.30 14.57 12.34
CA LEU A 68 10.28 13.25 11.70
C LEU A 68 9.41 13.24 10.44
N VAL A 69 9.96 12.67 9.36
CA VAL A 69 9.20 12.26 8.17
C VAL A 69 9.14 10.74 8.15
N ALA A 70 7.93 10.18 8.14
CA ALA A 70 7.71 8.73 8.17
C ALA A 70 6.93 8.27 6.94
N GLY A 71 7.56 7.46 6.10
CA GLY A 71 6.93 6.81 4.96
C GLY A 71 6.13 5.58 5.39
N ILE A 72 4.86 5.48 4.99
CA ILE A 72 4.03 4.28 5.22
C ILE A 72 4.32 3.15 4.22
N SER A 73 5.47 3.22 3.55
CA SER A 73 5.90 2.35 2.47
C SER A 73 7.37 1.98 2.64
N VAL A 74 7.87 1.02 1.85
CA VAL A 74 9.19 0.39 2.08
C VAL A 74 10.30 0.92 1.18
N GLY A 75 9.97 1.56 0.06
CA GLY A 75 11.01 2.02 -0.87
C GLY A 75 11.56 3.38 -0.46
N VAL A 76 12.87 3.45 -0.27
CA VAL A 76 13.64 4.70 -0.10
C VAL A 76 13.72 5.52 -1.40
N GLU A 77 13.51 4.86 -2.55
CA GLU A 77 13.46 5.45 -3.90
C GLU A 77 12.01 5.81 -4.34
N GLN A 78 11.04 5.75 -3.43
CA GLN A 78 9.63 5.93 -3.82
C GLN A 78 9.32 7.37 -4.26
N PRO A 79 8.29 7.57 -5.10
CA PRO A 79 7.81 8.89 -5.56
C PRO A 79 7.49 9.89 -4.44
N SER A 80 7.33 9.39 -3.21
CA SER A 80 6.78 10.11 -2.06
C SER A 80 7.79 11.02 -1.35
N VAL A 81 9.09 10.74 -1.46
CA VAL A 81 10.15 11.68 -1.08
C VAL A 81 11.28 11.51 -2.10
N PRO A 82 11.35 12.35 -3.13
CA PRO A 82 12.43 12.32 -4.11
C PRO A 82 13.82 12.31 -3.44
N PRO A 83 14.84 11.69 -4.06
CA PRO A 83 16.20 11.69 -3.52
C PRO A 83 16.74 13.10 -3.21
N ALA A 84 16.31 14.10 -3.99
CA ALA A 84 16.63 15.52 -3.77
C ALA A 84 16.04 16.06 -2.46
N ASP A 85 14.84 15.64 -2.11
CA ASP A 85 14.11 16.07 -0.91
C ASP A 85 14.59 15.33 0.34
N LEU A 86 15.13 14.10 0.21
CA LEU A 86 15.82 13.40 1.31
C LEU A 86 17.07 14.17 1.76
N ALA A 87 17.85 14.67 0.80
CA ALA A 87 19.01 15.51 1.09
C ALA A 87 18.58 16.81 1.81
N ALA A 88 17.40 17.33 1.50
CA ALA A 88 16.86 18.52 2.12
C ALA A 88 16.32 18.30 3.54
N CYS A 89 15.66 17.18 3.78
CA CYS A 89 15.31 16.71 5.11
C CYS A 89 16.56 16.61 6.00
N ARG A 90 17.64 16.02 5.46
CA ARG A 90 18.93 15.93 6.16
C ARG A 90 19.55 17.30 6.44
N ARG A 91 19.50 18.24 5.48
CA ARG A 91 19.99 19.62 5.68
C ARG A 91 19.24 20.35 6.81
N ARG A 92 17.97 20.03 7.02
CA ARG A 92 17.13 20.58 8.11
C ARG A 92 17.23 19.81 9.42
N GLY A 93 18.02 18.72 9.48
CA GLY A 93 18.14 17.88 10.67
C GLY A 93 16.92 16.99 10.93
N LEU A 94 16.06 16.77 9.93
CA LEU A 94 14.89 15.91 10.04
C LEU A 94 15.30 14.44 10.01
N SER A 95 14.73 13.64 10.90
CA SER A 95 14.82 12.19 10.82
C SER A 95 13.88 11.67 9.74
N VAL A 96 14.31 10.66 8.98
CA VAL A 96 13.46 10.01 7.97
C VAL A 96 13.41 8.51 8.26
N THR A 97 12.22 7.95 8.30
CA THR A 97 11.98 6.51 8.47
C THR A 97 10.94 5.99 7.49
N ASN A 98 10.86 4.67 7.33
CA ASN A 98 9.94 4.02 6.41
C ASN A 98 9.36 2.74 7.04
N ALA A 99 8.50 2.02 6.32
CA ALA A 99 7.87 0.79 6.80
C ALA A 99 8.81 -0.43 6.86
N GLY A 100 10.08 -0.30 6.44
CA GLY A 100 11.09 -1.33 6.54
C GLY A 100 10.71 -2.64 5.82
N ALA A 101 10.61 -3.73 6.57
CA ALA A 101 10.22 -5.04 6.05
C ALA A 101 8.75 -5.40 6.35
N ALA A 102 7.93 -4.46 6.81
CA ALA A 102 6.56 -4.73 7.30
C ALA A 102 5.66 -5.42 6.28
N PHE A 103 5.86 -5.15 4.97
CA PHE A 103 5.07 -5.76 3.89
C PHE A 103 5.77 -6.92 3.18
N ALA A 104 6.91 -7.41 3.69
CA ALA A 104 7.71 -8.40 2.98
C ALA A 104 6.98 -9.74 2.79
N VAL A 105 6.29 -10.21 3.83
CA VAL A 105 5.52 -11.46 3.78
C VAL A 105 4.33 -11.31 2.83
N ASP A 106 3.52 -10.26 3.00
CA ASP A 106 2.37 -10.00 2.13
C ASP A 106 2.80 -9.87 0.65
N SER A 107 3.92 -9.19 0.39
CA SER A 107 4.47 -9.05 -0.96
C SER A 107 4.90 -10.39 -1.55
N ALA A 108 5.46 -11.28 -0.73
CA ALA A 108 5.83 -12.63 -1.16
C ALA A 108 4.59 -13.47 -1.48
N ASP A 109 3.55 -13.41 -0.65
CA ASP A 109 2.29 -14.12 -0.86
C ASP A 109 1.60 -13.64 -2.14
N TYR A 110 1.57 -12.32 -2.39
CA TYR A 110 1.07 -11.76 -3.64
C TYR A 110 1.86 -12.24 -4.86
N ALA A 111 3.20 -12.29 -4.77
CA ALA A 111 4.03 -12.76 -5.87
C ALA A 111 3.76 -14.24 -6.19
N VAL A 112 3.66 -15.10 -5.17
CA VAL A 112 3.31 -16.52 -5.35
C VAL A 112 1.91 -16.66 -5.94
N GLY A 113 0.94 -15.93 -5.40
CA GLY A 113 -0.43 -15.90 -5.91
C GLY A 113 -0.50 -15.51 -7.38
N LEU A 114 0.27 -14.50 -7.80
CA LEU A 114 0.34 -14.06 -9.18
C LEU A 114 0.94 -15.13 -10.11
N VAL A 115 2.04 -15.78 -9.68
CA VAL A 115 2.64 -16.88 -10.45
C VAL A 115 1.65 -18.03 -10.65
N VAL A 116 0.95 -18.44 -9.58
CA VAL A 116 -0.07 -19.49 -9.66
C VAL A 116 -1.22 -19.07 -10.58
N THR A 117 -1.70 -17.83 -10.45
CA THR A 117 -2.78 -17.26 -11.26
C THR A 117 -2.45 -17.32 -12.75
N VAL A 118 -1.23 -16.93 -13.13
CA VAL A 118 -0.75 -16.97 -14.52
C VAL A 118 -0.63 -18.42 -15.02
N LEU A 119 0.04 -19.29 -14.26
CA LEU A 119 0.25 -20.69 -14.66
C LEU A 119 -1.04 -21.49 -14.80
N ARG A 120 -2.06 -21.16 -14.00
CA ARG A 120 -3.38 -21.79 -14.05
C ARG A 120 -4.37 -21.06 -14.95
N ARG A 121 -3.96 -19.97 -15.59
CA ARG A 121 -4.81 -19.12 -16.44
C ARG A 121 -6.13 -18.74 -15.75
N VAL A 122 -6.06 -18.39 -14.47
CA VAL A 122 -7.25 -18.15 -13.63
C VAL A 122 -8.16 -17.07 -14.24
N ALA A 123 -7.60 -15.99 -14.78
CA ALA A 123 -8.38 -14.95 -15.46
C ALA A 123 -9.15 -15.48 -16.70
N ALA A 124 -8.55 -16.40 -17.47
CA ALA A 124 -9.25 -17.02 -18.60
C ALA A 124 -10.35 -17.99 -18.13
N ALA A 125 -10.12 -18.71 -17.03
CA ALA A 125 -11.12 -19.57 -16.41
C ALA A 125 -12.29 -18.76 -15.82
N GLU A 126 -12.01 -17.60 -15.24
CA GLU A 126 -13.02 -16.66 -14.74
C GLU A 126 -13.87 -16.10 -15.89
N ALA A 127 -13.25 -15.64 -16.98
CA ALA A 127 -13.96 -15.17 -18.16
C ALA A 127 -14.85 -16.26 -18.77
N TYR A 128 -14.35 -17.48 -18.89
CA TYR A 128 -15.10 -18.61 -19.41
C TYR A 128 -16.28 -19.03 -18.50
N SER A 129 -16.10 -18.89 -17.18
CA SER A 129 -17.17 -19.14 -16.21
C SER A 129 -18.26 -18.05 -16.23
N ALA A 130 -17.88 -16.79 -16.48
CA ALA A 130 -18.80 -15.67 -16.61
C ALA A 130 -19.68 -15.77 -17.86
N ASP A 131 -19.17 -16.38 -18.94
CA ASP A 131 -19.95 -16.68 -20.16
C ASP A 131 -20.92 -17.87 -20.00
N GLY A 132 -20.97 -18.50 -18.82
CA GLY A 132 -21.95 -19.52 -18.45
C GLY A 132 -21.67 -20.92 -19.01
N ASP A 133 -20.54 -21.13 -19.69
CA ASP A 133 -20.26 -22.36 -20.42
C ASP A 133 -19.27 -23.27 -19.65
N TYR A 134 -19.59 -23.63 -18.41
CA TYR A 134 -18.74 -24.53 -17.62
C TYR A 134 -18.90 -26.00 -18.07
N LEU A 135 -18.06 -26.45 -19.00
CA LEU A 135 -17.80 -27.89 -19.15
C LEU A 135 -17.04 -28.36 -17.90
N LEU A 136 -17.78 -28.71 -16.85
CA LEU A 136 -17.27 -29.51 -15.75
C LEU A 136 -16.49 -30.67 -16.37
N ALA A 137 -15.19 -30.77 -16.06
CA ALA A 137 -14.34 -31.88 -16.44
C ALA A 137 -14.93 -33.17 -15.86
N SER A 138 -15.93 -33.72 -16.53
CA SER A 138 -16.53 -35.02 -16.31
C SER A 138 -15.61 -36.04 -16.94
N LYS A 139 -14.42 -36.21 -16.34
CA LYS A 139 -13.72 -37.51 -16.35
C LYS A 139 -12.52 -37.54 -15.40
N VAL A 140 -12.82 -37.68 -14.11
CA VAL A 140 -12.08 -38.61 -13.26
C VAL A 140 -13.07 -39.67 -12.77
N SER A 141 -13.40 -40.59 -13.67
CA SER A 141 -13.98 -41.89 -13.37
C SER A 141 -13.55 -42.84 -14.48
N THR A 142 -12.47 -43.56 -14.18
CA THR A 142 -12.17 -44.94 -14.55
C THR A 142 -12.75 -45.45 -15.88
N TRP A 143 -11.85 -45.63 -16.87
CA TRP A 143 -11.90 -46.72 -17.85
C TRP A 143 -13.16 -46.86 -18.74
N LYS A 144 -13.29 -46.00 -19.75
CA LYS A 144 -13.61 -46.32 -21.17
C LYS A 144 -13.91 -45.01 -21.93
N SER A 145 -13.12 -44.81 -22.99
CA SER A 145 -13.29 -43.86 -24.11
C SER A 145 -13.51 -42.39 -23.73
N VAL A 146 -12.44 -41.61 -23.61
CA VAL A 146 -12.51 -40.13 -23.63
C VAL A 146 -12.32 -39.68 -25.07
N THR A 147 -13.39 -39.22 -25.71
CA THR A 147 -13.32 -38.51 -26.98
C THR A 147 -12.67 -37.15 -26.72
N ILE A 148 -11.46 -36.96 -27.24
CA ILE A 148 -10.79 -35.66 -27.29
C ILE A 148 -11.50 -34.85 -28.38
N LEU A 149 -12.29 -33.85 -28.01
CA LEU A 149 -12.73 -32.84 -28.96
C LEU A 149 -11.54 -31.91 -29.23
N VAL A 150 -10.83 -32.17 -30.33
CA VAL A 150 -9.80 -31.28 -30.84
C VAL A 150 -10.52 -30.12 -31.53
N ALA A 151 -10.41 -28.90 -31.00
CA ALA A 151 -10.85 -27.71 -31.71
C ALA A 151 -9.94 -27.46 -32.93
N PRO A 152 -10.48 -27.06 -34.10
CA PRO A 152 -9.70 -26.99 -35.33
C PRO A 152 -8.70 -25.82 -35.30
N ILE A 153 -7.43 -26.15 -35.54
CA ILE A 153 -6.38 -25.20 -35.87
C ILE A 153 -6.68 -24.64 -37.27
N TYR A 154 -7.02 -23.36 -37.37
CA TYR A 154 -7.09 -22.66 -38.65
C TYR A 154 -5.67 -22.26 -39.08
N ILE A 155 -5.17 -22.87 -40.15
CA ILE A 155 -3.96 -22.42 -40.84
C ILE A 155 -4.39 -21.39 -41.89
N ILE A 156 -3.89 -20.16 -41.76
CA ILE A 156 -4.02 -19.10 -42.76
C ILE A 156 -2.99 -19.40 -43.86
N PRO A 157 -3.38 -19.59 -45.14
CA PRO A 157 -2.41 -19.68 -46.22
C PRO A 157 -1.87 -18.29 -46.57
N ILE A 158 -0.58 -18.24 -46.91
CA ILE A 158 0.16 -17.07 -47.37
C ILE A 158 -0.36 -16.63 -48.74
#